data_AF-A0A0A8USV4-F1
#
_entry.id   AF-A0A0A8USV4-F1
#
_cell.length_a   1.000
_cell.length_b   1.000
_cell.length_c   1.000
_cell.angle_alpha   90.00
_cell.angle_beta   90.00
_cell.angle_gamma   90.00
#
_symmetry.space_group_name_H-M   'P 1'
#
loop_
_entity.id
_entity.type
_entity.pdbx_description
1 polymer ?
#
loop_
_entity_poly.entity_id
_entity_poly.type
_entity_poly.pdbx_seq_one_letter_code
_entity_poly.pdbx_strand_id
1 'polypeptide(L)'
;MYFKILNRYSWLILLAYLGATFSMQLDSHKFSFEAFLFGLSLILIMVYWSEYAAPSEKVDESKIDKIEVFLRDLFLISYSLMLGDILSLLFQYDNSDMRGWWTFFLYFSFLCNVVFAFAFSLIASMMRNHKMYTIIFSCILLTVFTFSKFWPLYKSVLFLGEINTFLVIMCSLIGMHLLIAIVFKLTEIIFPKLLK
;
A
#
# COMPACT_ATOMS: atom_id res chain seq x y z
N MET A 1 -10.61 16.30 -28.46
CA MET A 1 -10.18 15.22 -27.55
C MET A 1 -9.66 15.88 -26.28
N TYR A 2 -10.52 16.01 -25.25
CA TYR A 2 -10.09 16.58 -23.97
C TYR A 2 -9.24 15.53 -23.25
N PHE A 3 -7.93 15.75 -23.15
CA PHE A 3 -7.11 15.02 -22.20
C PHE A 3 -7.63 15.38 -20.81
N LYS A 4 -8.42 14.48 -20.21
CA LYS A 4 -8.80 14.60 -18.81
C LYS A 4 -7.49 14.58 -18.02
N ILE A 5 -7.25 15.62 -17.23
CA ILE A 5 -6.05 15.70 -16.38
C ILE A 5 -6.13 14.52 -15.42
N LEU A 6 -5.12 13.64 -15.48
CA LEU A 6 -4.97 12.52 -14.54
C LEU A 6 -4.96 13.05 -13.10
N ASN A 7 -5.53 12.30 -12.18
CA ASN A 7 -5.53 12.71 -10.78
C ASN A 7 -4.14 12.55 -10.14
N ARG A 8 -3.98 13.11 -8.94
CA ARG A 8 -2.71 13.14 -8.21
C ARG A 8 -2.12 11.75 -7.94
N TYR A 9 -2.95 10.75 -7.67
CA TYR A 9 -2.51 9.38 -7.41
C TYR A 9 -1.95 8.76 -8.70
N SER A 10 -2.68 8.93 -9.81
CA SER A 10 -2.25 8.47 -11.13
C SER A 10 -0.88 9.08 -11.52
N TRP A 11 -0.70 10.38 -11.33
CA TRP A 11 0.59 11.04 -11.58
C TRP A 11 1.71 10.51 -10.69
N LEU A 12 1.45 10.39 -9.39
CA LEU A 12 2.45 10.00 -8.40
C LEU A 12 2.96 8.57 -8.67
N ILE A 13 2.07 7.62 -8.95
CA ILE A 13 2.49 6.24 -9.22
C ILE A 13 3.22 6.09 -10.56
N LEU A 14 2.83 6.86 -11.60
CA LEU A 14 3.55 6.89 -12.87
C LEU A 14 4.97 7.44 -12.72
N LEU A 15 5.12 8.56 -12.01
CA LEU A 15 6.44 9.15 -11.77
C LEU A 15 7.33 8.24 -10.93
N ALA A 16 6.79 7.64 -9.87
CA ALA A 16 7.51 6.66 -9.05
C ALA A 16 7.95 5.46 -9.89
N TYR A 17 7.08 4.94 -10.76
CA TYR A 17 7.38 3.81 -11.62
C TYR A 17 8.49 4.13 -12.63
N LEU A 18 8.45 5.31 -13.26
CA LEU A 18 9.49 5.73 -14.20
C LEU A 18 10.85 5.86 -13.48
N GLY A 19 10.86 6.46 -12.29
CA GLY A 19 12.07 6.54 -11.46
C GLY A 19 12.61 5.16 -11.07
N ALA A 20 11.74 4.27 -10.62
CA ALA A 20 12.10 2.91 -10.22
C ALA A 20 12.66 2.10 -11.40
N THR A 21 11.99 2.17 -12.57
CA THR A 21 12.45 1.49 -13.79
C THR A 21 13.83 2.01 -14.19
N PHE A 22 14.01 3.33 -14.21
CA PHE A 22 15.31 3.93 -14.51
C PHE A 22 16.39 3.46 -13.55
N SER A 23 16.10 3.47 -12.24
CA SER A 23 17.00 2.98 -11.18
C SER A 23 17.40 1.50 -11.38
N MET A 24 16.45 0.62 -11.72
CA MET A 24 16.71 -0.80 -11.98
C MET A 24 17.53 -1.05 -13.26
N GLN A 25 17.53 -0.10 -14.20
CA GLN A 25 18.15 -0.27 -15.51
C GLN A 25 19.46 0.50 -15.70
N LEU A 26 19.79 1.45 -14.84
CA LEU A 26 20.97 2.31 -14.93
C LEU A 26 22.30 1.54 -15.13
N ASP A 27 22.47 0.41 -14.43
CA ASP A 27 23.67 -0.44 -14.52
C ASP A 27 23.38 -1.81 -15.19
N SER A 28 22.26 -1.92 -15.88
CA SER A 28 21.98 -3.09 -16.71
C SER A 28 22.75 -2.95 -18.02
N HIS A 29 23.60 -3.93 -18.35
CA HIS A 29 24.34 -3.94 -19.62
C HIS A 29 23.43 -3.92 -20.87
N LYS A 30 22.11 -4.15 -20.69
CA LYS A 30 21.07 -4.02 -21.71
C LYS A 30 19.78 -3.52 -21.07
N PHE A 31 19.28 -2.39 -21.56
CA PHE A 31 17.93 -1.92 -21.23
C PHE A 31 16.90 -2.96 -21.68
N SER A 32 16.15 -3.53 -20.74
CA SER A 32 15.07 -4.47 -21.04
C SER A 32 13.74 -3.73 -21.20
N PHE A 33 13.36 -3.46 -22.45
CA PHE A 33 12.06 -2.87 -22.76
C PHE A 33 10.89 -3.80 -22.37
N GLU A 34 11.13 -5.11 -22.40
CA GLU A 34 10.16 -6.13 -21.99
C GLU A 34 9.78 -5.98 -20.52
N ALA A 35 10.76 -5.87 -19.61
CA ALA A 35 10.51 -5.68 -18.19
C ALA A 35 9.71 -4.39 -17.90
N PHE A 36 10.03 -3.31 -18.63
CA PHE A 36 9.28 -2.07 -18.56
C PHE A 36 7.81 -2.23 -19.03
N LEU A 37 7.55 -2.95 -20.13
CA LEU A 37 6.18 -3.14 -20.61
C LEU A 37 5.34 -4.02 -19.68
N PHE A 38 5.93 -5.08 -19.13
CA PHE A 38 5.25 -5.93 -18.17
C PHE A 38 4.86 -5.15 -16.92
N GLY A 39 5.81 -4.44 -16.30
CA GLY A 39 5.53 -3.61 -15.13
C GLY A 39 4.49 -2.52 -15.42
N LEU A 40 4.54 -1.92 -16.61
CA LEU A 40 3.63 -0.85 -17.00
C LEU A 40 2.16 -1.30 -16.98
N SER A 41 1.87 -2.55 -17.36
CA SER A 41 0.48 -3.02 -17.36
C SER A 41 -0.13 -3.04 -15.95
N LEU A 42 0.65 -3.39 -14.92
CA LEU A 42 0.22 -3.30 -13.52
C LEU A 42 0.02 -1.83 -13.08
N ILE A 43 0.90 -0.93 -13.51
CA ILE A 43 0.76 0.49 -13.22
C ILE A 43 -0.48 1.09 -13.89
N LEU A 44 -0.80 0.67 -15.12
CA LEU A 44 -2.02 1.10 -15.81
C LEU A 44 -3.28 0.62 -15.08
N ILE A 45 -3.29 -0.58 -14.52
CA ILE A 45 -4.38 -1.07 -13.65
C ILE A 45 -4.52 -0.15 -12.43
N MET A 46 -3.41 0.21 -11.77
CA MET A 46 -3.44 1.11 -10.62
C MET A 46 -3.89 2.52 -10.97
N VAL A 47 -3.47 3.05 -12.14
CA VAL A 47 -3.94 4.34 -12.67
C VAL A 47 -5.44 4.30 -12.93
N TYR A 48 -5.93 3.23 -13.57
CA TYR A 48 -7.37 3.07 -13.79
C TYR A 48 -8.15 3.03 -12.46
N TRP A 49 -7.66 2.26 -11.49
CA TRP A 49 -8.29 2.16 -10.17
C TRP A 49 -8.24 3.51 -9.43
N SER A 50 -7.15 4.27 -9.52
CA SER A 50 -7.07 5.59 -8.89
C SER A 50 -8.03 6.59 -9.52
N GLU A 51 -8.21 6.59 -10.85
CA GLU A 51 -9.22 7.44 -11.49
C GLU A 51 -10.65 7.12 -11.03
N TYR A 52 -10.94 5.85 -10.79
CA TYR A 52 -12.24 5.43 -10.28
C TYR A 52 -12.43 5.77 -8.80
N ALA A 53 -11.40 5.59 -7.97
CA ALA A 53 -11.50 5.73 -6.52
C ALA A 53 -11.32 7.18 -6.01
N ALA A 54 -10.57 8.03 -6.72
CA ALA A 54 -10.26 9.40 -6.29
C ALA A 54 -11.49 10.28 -5.96
N PRO A 55 -12.63 10.19 -6.65
CA PRO A 55 -13.83 10.95 -6.27
C PRO A 55 -14.34 10.61 -4.86
N SER A 56 -14.33 9.32 -4.47
CA SER A 56 -14.82 8.85 -3.17
C SER A 56 -14.00 9.38 -1.99
N GLU A 57 -12.73 9.70 -2.21
CA GLU A 57 -11.82 10.24 -1.21
C GLU A 57 -12.23 11.66 -0.74
N LYS A 58 -12.88 12.43 -1.61
CA LYS A 58 -13.32 13.80 -1.29
C LYS A 58 -14.65 13.84 -0.55
N VAL A 59 -15.42 12.75 -0.58
CA VAL A 59 -16.73 12.69 0.06
C VAL A 59 -16.57 12.40 1.55
N ASP A 60 -17.46 12.98 2.36
CA ASP A 60 -17.56 12.69 3.78
C ASP A 60 -18.07 11.27 3.98
N GLU A 61 -17.52 10.57 4.98
CA GLU A 61 -17.88 9.17 5.25
C GLU A 61 -19.36 8.99 5.57
N SER A 62 -19.98 9.99 6.22
CA SER A 62 -21.41 9.99 6.54
C SER A 62 -22.33 10.07 5.33
N LYS A 63 -21.81 10.36 4.13
CA LYS A 63 -22.57 10.57 2.89
C LYS A 63 -22.44 9.41 1.89
N ILE A 64 -21.59 8.42 2.20
CA ILE A 64 -21.33 7.25 1.34
C ILE A 64 -21.78 5.97 2.02
N ASP A 65 -22.09 4.96 1.23
CA ASP A 65 -22.49 3.67 1.79
C ASP A 65 -21.28 2.92 2.38
N LYS A 66 -21.55 1.88 3.17
CA LYS A 66 -20.47 1.10 3.81
C LYS A 66 -19.57 0.37 2.80
N ILE A 67 -20.09 0.04 1.61
CA ILE A 67 -19.34 -0.66 0.57
C ILE A 67 -18.34 0.32 -0.07
N GLU A 68 -18.75 1.55 -0.34
CA GLU A 68 -17.92 2.64 -0.82
C GLU A 68 -16.83 3.00 0.21
N VAL A 69 -17.15 3.02 1.51
CA VAL A 69 -16.14 3.18 2.58
C VAL A 69 -15.11 2.07 2.51
N PHE A 70 -15.56 0.81 2.44
CA PHE A 70 -14.67 -0.35 2.33
C PHE A 70 -13.78 -0.29 1.09
N LEU A 71 -14.34 0.03 -0.07
CA LEU A 71 -13.60 0.15 -1.34
C LEU A 71 -12.59 1.30 -1.31
N ARG A 72 -12.95 2.43 -0.68
CA ARG A 72 -12.04 3.55 -0.44
C ARG A 72 -10.86 3.14 0.43
N ASP A 73 -11.10 2.44 1.54
CA ASP A 73 -10.04 1.98 2.41
C ASP A 73 -9.15 0.93 1.70
N LEU A 74 -9.77 0.01 0.96
CA LEU A 74 -9.06 -1.00 0.17
C LEU A 74 -8.13 -0.33 -0.85
N PHE A 75 -8.64 0.68 -1.56
CA PHE A 75 -7.84 1.46 -2.51
C PHE A 75 -6.69 2.19 -1.81
N LEU A 76 -6.96 2.97 -0.75
CA LEU A 76 -5.93 3.77 -0.08
C LEU A 76 -4.79 2.91 0.47
N ILE A 77 -5.10 1.77 1.08
CA ILE A 77 -4.10 0.87 1.64
C ILE A 77 -3.33 0.15 0.54
N SER A 78 -4.02 -0.41 -0.46
CA SER A 78 -3.37 -1.07 -1.59
C SER A 78 -2.45 -0.11 -2.36
N TYR A 79 -2.92 1.12 -2.58
CA TYR A 79 -2.17 2.16 -3.26
C TYR A 79 -0.91 2.55 -2.49
N SER A 80 -1.02 2.80 -1.17
CA SER A 80 0.14 3.16 -0.36
C SER A 80 1.20 2.07 -0.29
N LEU A 81 0.78 0.80 -0.18
CA LEU A 81 1.70 -0.33 -0.18
C LEU A 81 2.40 -0.48 -1.54
N MET A 82 1.63 -0.45 -2.64
CA MET A 82 2.18 -0.54 -3.99
C MET A 82 3.14 0.61 -4.29
N LEU A 83 2.78 1.84 -3.93
CA LEU A 83 3.65 3.00 -4.10
C LEU A 83 4.91 2.85 -3.24
N GLY A 84 4.79 2.36 -2.00
CA GLY A 84 5.93 2.07 -1.13
C GLY A 84 6.89 1.04 -1.74
N ASP A 85 6.37 -0.04 -2.32
CA ASP A 85 7.19 -1.04 -3.01
C ASP A 85 7.92 -0.45 -4.21
N ILE A 86 7.23 0.32 -5.06
CA ILE A 86 7.85 0.99 -6.21
C ILE A 86 8.95 1.94 -5.74
N LEU A 87 8.70 2.76 -4.72
CA LEU A 87 9.70 3.68 -4.17
C LEU A 87 10.86 2.93 -3.53
N SER A 88 10.63 1.76 -2.92
CA SER A 88 11.69 0.93 -2.34
C SER A 88 12.71 0.47 -3.39
N LEU A 89 12.26 0.24 -4.64
CA LEU A 89 13.14 -0.13 -5.75
C LEU A 89 14.18 0.95 -6.04
N LEU A 90 13.85 2.23 -5.87
CA LEU A 90 14.83 3.33 -6.04
C LEU A 90 16.07 3.15 -5.17
N PHE A 91 15.91 2.50 -4.02
CA PHE A 91 17.00 2.26 -3.10
C PHE A 91 17.71 0.93 -3.38
N GLN A 92 17.14 0.01 -4.15
CA GLN A 92 17.66 -1.35 -4.38
C GLN A 92 18.48 -1.52 -5.68
N TYR A 93 18.98 -0.42 -6.26
CA TYR A 93 19.74 -0.42 -7.53
C TYR A 93 21.02 -1.28 -7.51
N ASP A 94 21.58 -1.53 -6.34
CA ASP A 94 22.77 -2.35 -6.08
C ASP A 94 22.45 -3.84 -5.88
N ASN A 95 21.18 -4.21 -5.77
CA ASN A 95 20.76 -5.59 -5.53
C ASN A 95 20.54 -6.32 -6.87
N SER A 96 21.40 -7.30 -7.16
CA SER A 96 21.36 -8.07 -8.41
C SER A 96 20.06 -8.85 -8.61
N ASP A 97 19.52 -9.42 -7.53
CA ASP A 97 18.31 -10.23 -7.58
C ASP A 97 17.11 -9.34 -7.88
N MET A 98 17.03 -8.19 -7.22
CA MET A 98 15.95 -7.23 -7.44
C MET A 98 16.02 -6.64 -8.84
N ARG A 99 17.21 -6.28 -9.34
CA ARG A 99 17.35 -5.85 -10.74
C ARG A 99 16.90 -6.91 -11.76
N GLY A 100 17.12 -8.19 -11.49
CA GLY A 100 16.70 -9.27 -12.38
C GLY A 100 15.20 -9.55 -12.33
N TRP A 101 14.57 -9.33 -11.16
CA TRP A 101 13.22 -9.82 -10.85
C TRP A 101 12.24 -8.74 -10.38
N TRP A 102 12.58 -7.46 -10.44
CA TRP A 102 11.77 -6.37 -9.88
C TRP A 102 10.35 -6.36 -10.44
N THR A 103 10.15 -6.66 -11.73
CA THR A 103 8.82 -6.74 -12.32
C THR A 103 7.99 -7.86 -11.69
N PHE A 104 8.57 -9.06 -11.54
CA PHE A 104 7.92 -10.18 -10.86
C PHE A 104 7.63 -9.85 -9.38
N PHE A 105 8.60 -9.22 -8.70
CA PHE A 105 8.44 -8.74 -7.33
C PHE A 105 7.25 -7.78 -7.21
N LEU A 106 7.09 -6.82 -8.12
CA LEU A 106 5.95 -5.88 -8.09
C LEU A 106 4.61 -6.61 -8.23
N TYR A 107 4.49 -7.61 -9.12
CA TYR A 107 3.26 -8.39 -9.24
C TYR A 107 2.96 -9.22 -7.98
N PHE A 108 3.97 -9.93 -7.48
CA PHE A 108 3.82 -10.75 -6.29
C PHE A 108 3.47 -9.90 -5.06
N SER A 109 4.17 -8.78 -4.90
CA SER A 109 3.91 -7.84 -3.82
C SER A 109 2.53 -7.22 -3.95
N PHE A 110 2.10 -6.83 -5.16
CA PHE A 110 0.75 -6.32 -5.40
C PHE A 110 -0.33 -7.30 -4.94
N LEU A 111 -0.21 -8.59 -5.26
CA LEU A 111 -1.15 -9.61 -4.80
C LEU A 111 -1.19 -9.70 -3.26
N CYS A 112 -0.02 -9.73 -2.62
CA CYS A 112 0.08 -9.77 -1.15
C CYS A 112 -0.52 -8.50 -0.52
N ASN A 113 -0.25 -7.33 -1.11
CA ASN A 113 -0.73 -6.04 -0.66
C ASN A 113 -2.24 -5.93 -0.77
N VAL A 114 -2.85 -6.43 -1.84
CA VAL A 114 -4.31 -6.47 -1.97
C VAL A 114 -4.94 -7.37 -0.90
N VAL A 115 -4.33 -8.52 -0.60
CA VAL A 115 -4.81 -9.40 0.47
C VAL A 115 -4.71 -8.71 1.84
N PHE A 116 -3.59 -8.04 2.12
CA PHE A 116 -3.43 -7.27 3.35
C PHE A 116 -4.43 -6.11 3.44
N ALA A 117 -4.59 -5.36 2.36
CA ALA A 117 -5.51 -4.24 2.29
C ALA A 117 -6.96 -4.69 2.46
N PHE A 118 -7.33 -5.86 1.91
CA PHE A 118 -8.64 -6.46 2.10
C PHE A 118 -8.89 -6.81 3.57
N ALA A 119 -7.92 -7.47 4.23
CA ALA A 119 -8.01 -7.77 5.66
C ALA A 119 -8.10 -6.49 6.51
N PHE A 120 -7.30 -5.48 6.19
CA PHE A 120 -7.38 -4.16 6.83
C PHE A 120 -8.77 -3.55 6.67
N SER A 121 -9.30 -3.46 5.45
CA SER A 121 -10.60 -2.83 5.21
C SER A 121 -11.76 -3.57 5.86
N LEU A 122 -11.67 -4.90 5.98
CA LEU A 122 -12.65 -5.68 6.75
C LEU A 122 -12.63 -5.31 8.23
N ILE A 123 -11.45 -5.23 8.84
CA ILE A 123 -11.30 -4.85 10.26
C ILE A 123 -11.76 -3.40 10.45
N ALA A 124 -11.37 -2.50 9.54
CA ALA A 124 -11.74 -1.10 9.59
C ALA A 124 -13.26 -0.88 9.53
N SER A 125 -14.00 -1.74 8.82
CA SER A 125 -15.46 -1.70 8.76
C SER A 125 -16.19 -1.87 10.10
N MET A 126 -15.48 -2.33 11.15
CA MET A 126 -16.00 -2.41 12.52
C MET A 126 -16.09 -1.02 13.18
N MET A 127 -15.32 -0.06 12.69
CA MET A 127 -15.24 1.33 13.17
C MET A 127 -16.21 2.23 12.38
N ARG A 128 -16.50 3.40 12.94
CA ARG A 128 -17.28 4.46 12.27
C ARG A 128 -16.39 5.69 12.12
N ASN A 129 -16.53 6.41 11.01
CA ASN A 129 -15.82 7.67 10.74
C ASN A 129 -14.30 7.53 10.85
N HIS A 130 -13.74 6.44 10.30
CA HIS A 130 -12.31 6.13 10.39
C HIS A 130 -11.48 6.59 9.18
N LYS A 131 -12.04 7.41 8.28
CA LYS A 131 -11.30 7.99 7.13
C LYS A 131 -9.92 8.56 7.50
N MET A 132 -9.85 9.41 8.52
CA MET A 132 -8.57 10.02 8.94
C MET A 132 -7.59 8.99 9.48
N TYR A 133 -8.11 7.98 10.19
CA TYR A 133 -7.31 6.87 10.66
C TYR A 133 -6.72 6.07 9.49
N THR A 134 -7.52 5.74 8.47
CA THR A 134 -7.04 5.05 7.26
C THR A 134 -5.95 5.86 6.56
N ILE A 135 -6.10 7.19 6.42
CA ILE A 135 -5.09 8.06 5.80
C ILE A 135 -3.79 8.07 6.60
N ILE A 136 -3.85 8.17 7.93
CA ILE A 136 -2.65 8.12 8.77
C ILE A 136 -1.97 6.76 8.64
N PHE A 137 -2.75 5.68 8.69
CA PHE A 137 -2.23 4.32 8.56
C PHE A 137 -1.59 4.10 7.17
N SER A 138 -2.20 4.61 6.11
CA SER A 138 -1.67 4.49 4.75
C SER A 138 -0.37 5.28 4.58
N CYS A 139 -0.19 6.43 5.24
CA CYS A 139 1.08 7.16 5.29
C CYS A 139 2.18 6.38 6.04
N ILE A 140 1.82 5.72 7.15
CA ILE A 140 2.74 4.84 7.90
C ILE A 140 3.20 3.69 7.00
N LEU A 141 2.27 3.00 6.34
CA LEU A 141 2.57 1.91 5.42
C LEU A 141 3.50 2.37 4.29
N LEU A 142 3.18 3.48 3.64
CA LEU A 142 4.01 4.05 2.58
C LEU A 142 5.45 4.25 3.04
N THR A 143 5.63 4.82 4.24
CA THR A 143 6.95 5.09 4.82
C THR A 143 7.69 3.80 5.15
N VAL A 144 7.04 2.87 5.87
CA VAL A 144 7.63 1.58 6.26
C VAL A 144 8.12 0.79 5.04
N PHE A 145 7.29 0.73 3.99
CA PHE A 145 7.61 -0.05 2.79
C PHE A 145 8.64 0.63 1.90
N THR A 146 8.60 1.96 1.76
CA THR A 146 9.62 2.73 1.03
C THR A 146 11.01 2.48 1.60
N PHE A 147 11.13 2.47 2.93
CA PHE A 147 12.41 2.29 3.61
C PHE A 147 12.74 0.84 3.96
N SER A 148 11.98 -0.13 3.43
CA SER A 148 12.14 -1.56 3.76
C SER A 148 13.55 -2.12 3.50
N LYS A 149 14.27 -1.60 2.48
CA LYS A 149 15.66 -1.97 2.19
C LYS A 149 16.58 -1.85 3.42
N PHE A 150 16.35 -0.85 4.28
CA PHE A 150 17.22 -0.56 5.40
C PHE A 150 16.98 -1.46 6.62
N TRP A 151 16.03 -2.39 6.51
CA TRP A 151 15.65 -3.27 7.61
C TRP A 151 16.42 -4.59 7.47
N PRO A 152 16.86 -5.20 8.59
CA PRO A 152 17.50 -6.50 8.53
C PRO A 152 16.51 -7.53 7.96
N LEU A 153 16.97 -8.45 7.10
CA LEU A 153 16.10 -9.46 6.48
C LEU A 153 15.46 -10.39 7.52
N TYR A 154 16.22 -10.74 8.54
CA TYR A 154 15.79 -11.57 9.66
C TYR A 154 15.92 -10.81 10.97
N LYS A 155 14.97 -11.04 11.86
CA LYS A 155 15.00 -10.54 13.22
C LYS A 155 14.78 -11.70 14.18
N SER A 156 15.65 -11.81 15.18
CA SER A 156 15.46 -12.77 16.27
C SER A 156 14.31 -12.29 17.15
N VAL A 157 13.29 -13.14 17.29
CA VAL A 157 12.15 -12.95 18.18
C VAL A 157 12.25 -13.98 19.30
N LEU A 158 12.12 -13.51 20.55
CA LEU A 158 12.18 -14.34 21.73
C LEU A 158 11.18 -15.51 21.60
N PHE A 159 11.63 -16.74 21.84
CA PHE A 159 10.87 -18.00 21.72
C PHE A 159 10.48 -18.47 20.31
N LEU A 160 10.68 -17.66 19.26
CA LEU A 160 10.34 -18.03 17.87
C LEU A 160 11.58 -18.16 16.96
N GLY A 161 12.75 -17.73 17.41
CA GLY A 161 13.98 -17.77 16.63
C GLY A 161 14.04 -16.65 15.59
N GLU A 162 14.74 -16.89 14.48
CA GLU A 162 14.86 -15.93 13.38
C GLU A 162 13.62 -15.96 12.50
N ILE A 163 12.89 -14.85 12.47
CA ILE A 163 11.73 -14.68 11.61
C ILE A 163 12.06 -13.61 10.56
N ASN A 164 11.52 -13.79 9.36
CA ASN A 164 11.59 -12.78 8.32
C ASN A 164 10.96 -11.46 8.81
N THR A 165 11.71 -10.37 8.74
CA THR A 165 11.33 -9.06 9.27
C THR A 165 10.07 -8.51 8.58
N PHE A 166 9.87 -8.78 7.29
CA PHE A 166 8.65 -8.38 6.57
C PHE A 166 7.40 -8.99 7.21
N LEU A 167 7.44 -10.29 7.53
CA LEU A 167 6.32 -10.98 8.18
C LEU A 167 6.04 -10.40 9.56
N VAL A 168 7.10 -10.15 10.35
CA VAL A 168 6.97 -9.55 11.69
C VAL A 168 6.28 -8.19 11.60
N ILE A 169 6.70 -7.33 10.65
CA ILE A 169 6.08 -6.02 10.43
C ILE A 169 4.61 -6.17 10.06
N MET A 170 4.31 -6.99 9.05
CA MET A 170 2.94 -7.16 8.55
C MET A 170 1.99 -7.70 9.63
N CYS A 171 2.42 -8.74 10.34
CA CYS A 171 1.66 -9.29 11.46
C CYS A 171 1.50 -8.27 12.60
N SER A 172 2.53 -7.48 12.88
CA SER A 172 2.44 -6.44 13.93
C SER A 172 1.47 -5.32 13.54
N LEU A 173 1.49 -4.86 12.28
CA LEU A 173 0.63 -3.80 11.78
C LEU A 173 -0.85 -4.23 11.76
N ILE A 174 -1.13 -5.44 11.27
CA ILE A 174 -2.51 -5.96 11.27
C ILE A 174 -2.99 -6.24 12.70
N GLY A 175 -2.10 -6.73 13.58
CA GLY A 175 -2.40 -6.95 14.99
C GLY A 175 -2.72 -5.65 15.72
N MET A 176 -1.90 -4.60 15.52
CA MET A 176 -2.16 -3.26 16.05
C MET A 176 -3.47 -2.69 15.52
N HIS A 177 -3.73 -2.82 14.21
CA HIS A 177 -4.98 -2.38 13.61
C HIS A 177 -6.21 -3.08 14.24
N LEU A 178 -6.14 -4.41 14.40
CA LEU A 178 -7.20 -5.19 15.04
C LEU A 178 -7.44 -4.75 16.49
N LEU A 179 -6.36 -4.55 17.27
CA LEU A 179 -6.48 -4.08 18.65
C LEU A 179 -7.15 -2.70 18.72
N ILE A 180 -6.76 -1.77 17.84
CA ILE A 180 -7.37 -0.43 17.76
C ILE A 180 -8.87 -0.55 17.42
N ALA A 181 -9.23 -1.39 16.45
CA ALA A 181 -10.63 -1.59 16.07
C ALA A 181 -11.46 -2.20 17.22
N ILE A 182 -10.91 -3.17 17.96
CA ILE A 182 -11.57 -3.76 19.14
C ILE A 182 -11.76 -2.71 20.23
N VAL A 183 -10.71 -1.95 20.56
CA VAL A 183 -10.79 -0.89 21.58
C VAL A 183 -11.83 0.16 21.19
N PHE A 184 -11.82 0.61 19.93
CA PHE A 184 -12.81 1.54 19.39
C PHE A 184 -14.23 0.97 19.51
N LYS A 185 -14.40 -0.32 19.21
CA LYS A 185 -15.73 -0.93 19.30
C LYS A 185 -16.24 -1.04 20.73
N LEU A 186 -15.36 -1.37 21.67
CA LEU A 186 -15.68 -1.43 23.10
C LEU A 186 -16.05 -0.05 23.65
N THR A 187 -15.34 1.01 23.27
CA THR A 187 -15.67 2.36 23.72
C THR A 187 -17.01 2.85 23.17
N GLU A 188 -17.38 2.51 21.93
CA GLU A 188 -18.73 2.77 21.40
C GLU A 188 -19.84 2.11 22.24
N ILE A 189 -19.63 0.86 22.68
CA ILE A 189 -20.62 0.09 23.44
C ILE A 189 -20.75 0.63 24.86
N ILE A 190 -19.63 0.91 25.53
CA ILE A 190 -19.61 1.32 26.95
C ILE A 190 -19.98 2.81 27.08
N PHE A 191 -19.55 3.66 26.15
CA PHE A 191 -19.70 5.11 26.23
C PHE A 191 -20.32 5.74 24.97
N PRO A 192 -21.59 5.41 24.64
CA PRO A 192 -22.22 5.84 23.38
C PRO A 192 -22.41 7.36 23.23
N LYS A 193 -22.30 8.13 24.33
CA LYS A 193 -22.43 9.60 24.32
C LYS A 193 -21.10 10.34 24.06
N LEU A 194 -19.95 9.68 24.19
CA LEU A 194 -18.64 10.31 24.02
C LEU A 194 -18.17 10.38 22.55
N LEU A 195 -18.82 9.63 21.66
CA LEU A 195 -18.41 9.43 20.26
C LEU A 195 -19.43 9.97 19.23
N LYS A 196 -20.33 10.87 19.64
CA LYS A 196 -21.27 11.57 18.76
C LYS A 196 -20.65 12.82 18.13
#